data_AF-M6FVJ8-F1
#
_entry.id   AF-M6FVJ8-F1
#
_cell.length_a   1.000
_cell.length_b   1.000
_cell.length_c   1.000
_cell.angle_alpha   90.00
_cell.angle_beta   90.00
_cell.angle_gamma   90.00
#
_symmetry.space_group_name_H-M   'P 1'
#
loop_
_entity.id
_entity.type
_entity.pdbx_description
1 polymer ?
#
loop_
_entity_poly.entity_id
_entity_poly.type
_entity_poly.pdbx_seq_one_letter_code
_entity_poly.pdbx_strand_id
1 'polypeptide(L)'
;MRNLIVVLIFIAITSSGLLAKTSDFKGECKPKEWICILTRNENNKVEFYVQNQTPSGEYPFTIYFNFTTLNNFESDVPLPYRFISKGGSEPKKFLTISPIDAHKERSYNSNIYVRAGDDGSKARSLPYRLPFESSSRVGQGYNGKFTHTGMFTYALDFTLSEGSSVLAAREGLVIAIQDKYQSGGTTSFYKDKANFIQILHKDGSIAEYAHLKHNGVSVQVGQIVQTGERIGFSGNTGFSSAPHLHFHVLRQKEDLQTLESVPISFETDEGVLDELKEGVVYWNPSNALPAGKIFFEEDLKICSEFIQKKLFECEEKFNPQKRPILALEVRKPGKYNLKVEVCNPDSICKRIDWTLQPEWKSSVSYFDWSLFPGQPGKYKIQVINDIEIIKTWVVER
;
A
#
# COMPACT_ATOMS: atom_id res chain seq x y z
N MET A 1 22.05 -8.27 0.97
CA MET A 1 22.79 -8.18 -0.31
C MET A 1 22.35 -9.35 -1.18
N ARG A 2 21.69 -9.07 -2.32
CA ARG A 2 20.99 -9.94 -3.31
C ARG A 2 19.51 -9.57 -3.39
N ASN A 3 18.88 -9.33 -4.54
CA ASN A 3 19.33 -9.30 -5.95
C ASN A 3 18.76 -8.05 -6.61
N LEU A 4 19.61 -7.08 -6.95
CA LEU A 4 19.29 -6.17 -8.05
C LEU A 4 19.26 -7.03 -9.32
N ILE A 5 18.22 -6.87 -10.14
CA ILE A 5 18.26 -7.34 -11.52
C ILE A 5 19.37 -6.53 -12.22
N VAL A 6 20.54 -7.14 -12.38
CA VAL A 6 21.64 -6.64 -13.19
C VAL A 6 21.73 -7.58 -14.38
N VAL A 7 21.29 -7.11 -15.54
CA VAL A 7 21.41 -7.83 -16.80
C VAL A 7 22.43 -7.07 -17.65
N LEU A 8 23.64 -7.64 -17.75
CA LEU A 8 24.72 -7.17 -18.63
C LEU A 8 24.63 -8.01 -19.91
N ILE A 9 24.40 -7.39 -21.08
CA ILE A 9 24.42 -8.08 -22.38
C ILE A 9 25.21 -7.25 -23.40
N PHE A 10 26.11 -7.93 -24.11
CA PHE A 10 26.84 -7.45 -25.28
C PHE A 10 26.03 -7.78 -26.55
N ILE A 11 25.85 -6.81 -27.46
CA ILE A 11 25.13 -7.05 -28.72
C ILE A 11 26.02 -6.62 -29.90
N ALA A 12 26.20 -7.54 -30.85
CA ALA A 12 26.70 -7.28 -32.20
C ALA A 12 25.84 -8.11 -33.16
N ILE A 13 25.20 -7.51 -34.19
CA ILE A 13 24.66 -8.22 -35.37
C ILE A 13 24.37 -7.24 -36.54
N THR A 14 24.60 -7.77 -37.74
CA THR A 14 24.44 -7.21 -39.09
C THR A 14 23.01 -7.32 -39.65
N SER A 15 22.68 -6.48 -40.64
CA SER A 15 21.34 -6.18 -41.17
C SER A 15 20.80 -7.13 -42.25
N SER A 16 19.47 -7.18 -42.44
CA SER A 16 18.73 -6.88 -43.69
C SER A 16 17.20 -7.09 -43.57
N GLY A 17 16.38 -6.17 -44.10
CA GLY A 17 14.95 -6.40 -44.45
C GLY A 17 13.95 -5.31 -44.01
N LEU A 18 13.24 -4.70 -44.98
CA LEU A 18 12.45 -3.45 -44.93
C LEU A 18 10.99 -3.56 -44.44
N LEU A 19 10.49 -2.50 -43.80
CA LEU A 19 9.11 -1.96 -43.90
C LEU A 19 9.06 -0.60 -43.21
N ALA A 20 8.66 0.49 -43.88
CA ALA A 20 8.67 1.85 -43.31
C ALA A 20 7.42 2.18 -42.43
N LYS A 21 7.42 1.76 -41.17
CA LYS A 21 6.51 2.04 -40.02
C LYS A 21 7.28 1.59 -38.77
N THR A 22 7.47 2.42 -37.72
CA THR A 22 8.37 2.04 -36.58
C THR A 22 9.76 1.54 -37.03
N SER A 23 10.14 1.91 -38.25
CA SER A 23 11.12 1.24 -39.10
C SER A 23 12.47 1.89 -39.13
N ASP A 24 12.45 3.18 -38.81
CA ASP A 24 13.61 4.04 -38.82
C ASP A 24 14.36 3.89 -37.49
N PHE A 25 13.68 3.33 -36.48
CA PHE A 25 14.26 2.96 -35.21
C PHE A 25 14.75 1.51 -35.23
N LYS A 26 16.02 1.31 -34.90
CA LYS A 26 16.58 0.01 -34.51
C LYS A 26 16.60 -0.08 -32.99
N GLY A 27 16.00 -1.11 -32.41
CA GLY A 27 16.02 -1.34 -30.96
C GLY A 27 15.02 -2.40 -30.54
N GLU A 28 15.33 -3.10 -29.45
CA GLU A 28 14.42 -4.07 -28.84
C GLU A 28 13.75 -3.43 -27.62
N CYS A 29 12.42 -3.52 -27.56
CA CYS A 29 11.70 -3.42 -26.29
C CYS A 29 12.06 -4.68 -25.50
N LYS A 30 12.62 -4.52 -24.31
CA LYS A 30 12.94 -5.71 -23.52
C LYS A 30 11.64 -6.43 -23.12
N PRO A 31 11.61 -7.78 -23.10
CA PRO A 31 10.42 -8.52 -22.71
C PRO A 31 9.98 -8.15 -21.28
N LYS A 32 8.72 -7.74 -21.10
CA LYS A 32 8.12 -7.26 -19.83
C LYS A 32 8.56 -5.86 -19.37
N GLU A 33 9.18 -5.04 -20.22
CA GLU A 33 9.62 -3.70 -19.82
C GLU A 33 8.72 -2.59 -20.35
N TRP A 34 8.35 -1.67 -19.45
CA TRP A 34 7.68 -0.40 -19.82
C TRP A 34 8.59 0.56 -20.58
N ILE A 35 9.89 0.29 -20.69
CA ILE A 35 10.88 1.21 -21.25
C ILE A 35 11.56 0.55 -22.45
N CYS A 36 11.44 1.16 -23.63
CA CYS A 36 12.17 0.75 -24.82
C CYS A 36 13.28 1.75 -25.12
N ILE A 37 14.48 1.24 -25.42
CA ILE A 37 15.57 2.05 -25.96
C ILE A 37 15.65 1.81 -27.46
N LEU A 38 15.55 2.90 -28.21
CA LEU A 38 15.48 2.92 -29.66
C LEU A 38 16.65 3.74 -30.20
N THR A 39 17.15 3.38 -31.37
CA THR A 39 18.24 4.12 -32.04
C THR A 39 17.83 4.45 -33.46
N ARG A 40 18.23 5.61 -33.98
CA ARG A 40 18.00 6.02 -35.37
C ARG A 40 19.30 6.50 -35.98
N ASN A 41 19.62 6.00 -37.17
CA ASN A 41 20.76 6.48 -37.93
C ASN A 41 20.29 7.59 -38.87
N GLU A 42 20.84 8.79 -38.71
CA GLU A 42 20.45 9.96 -39.51
C GLU A 42 21.67 10.82 -39.80
N ASN A 43 21.94 11.14 -41.07
CA ASN A 43 23.06 12.00 -41.50
C ASN A 43 24.43 11.61 -40.90
N ASN A 44 24.79 10.31 -40.95
CA ASN A 44 26.00 9.74 -40.34
C ASN A 44 26.09 9.81 -38.80
N LYS A 45 25.04 10.26 -38.12
CA LYS A 45 24.92 10.26 -36.65
C LYS A 45 24.07 9.09 -36.19
N VAL A 46 24.24 8.72 -34.93
CA VAL A 46 23.35 7.77 -34.24
C VAL A 46 22.63 8.50 -33.14
N GLU A 47 21.31 8.59 -33.25
CA GLU A 47 20.43 9.18 -32.24
C GLU A 47 19.84 8.08 -31.36
N PHE A 48 19.75 8.33 -30.06
CA PHE A 48 19.19 7.42 -29.07
C PHE A 48 17.91 8.01 -28.48
N TYR A 49 16.89 7.18 -28.40
CA TYR A 49 15.54 7.51 -27.98
C TYR A 49 15.09 6.56 -26.88
N VAL A 50 14.25 7.07 -25.98
CA VAL A 50 13.50 6.24 -25.04
C VAL A 50 12.01 6.38 -25.28
N GLN A 51 11.32 5.24 -25.29
CA GLN A 51 9.86 5.18 -25.25
C GLN A 51 9.43 4.63 -23.89
N ASN A 52 8.61 5.39 -23.15
CA ASN A 52 8.06 4.94 -21.86
C ASN A 52 6.57 4.58 -22.03
N GLN A 53 6.34 3.28 -22.18
CA GLN A 53 5.08 2.60 -22.41
C GLN A 53 4.23 2.40 -21.14
N THR A 54 4.56 3.07 -20.02
CA THR A 54 3.68 3.05 -18.85
C THR A 54 2.29 3.62 -19.18
N PRO A 55 1.21 3.06 -18.60
CA PRO A 55 -0.14 3.61 -18.77
C PRO A 55 -0.23 5.02 -18.19
N SER A 56 -0.74 5.99 -18.96
CA SER A 56 -0.73 7.44 -18.66
C SER A 56 0.69 8.01 -18.51
N GLY A 57 0.99 9.12 -19.19
CA GLY A 57 2.36 9.61 -19.39
C GLY A 57 3.10 10.17 -18.17
N GLU A 58 2.74 9.74 -16.96
CA GLU A 58 3.08 10.41 -15.71
C GLU A 58 4.04 9.59 -14.82
N TYR A 59 4.22 8.30 -15.06
CA TYR A 59 5.11 7.45 -14.25
C TYR A 59 6.57 7.53 -14.70
N PRO A 60 7.50 8.04 -13.86
CA PRO A 60 8.88 8.26 -14.26
C PRO A 60 9.74 7.00 -14.15
N PHE A 61 10.65 6.84 -15.11
CA PHE A 61 11.75 5.88 -15.07
C PHE A 61 13.05 6.62 -15.33
N THR A 62 14.06 6.35 -14.50
CA THR A 62 15.41 6.90 -14.70
C THR A 62 16.27 5.93 -15.49
N ILE A 63 16.94 6.45 -16.49
CA ILE A 63 17.83 5.74 -17.41
C ILE A 63 19.24 6.22 -17.16
N TYR A 64 20.12 5.26 -16.98
CA TYR A 64 21.56 5.44 -16.89
C TYR A 64 22.18 4.88 -18.14
N PHE A 65 22.87 5.74 -18.85
CA PHE A 65 23.42 5.40 -20.14
C PHE A 65 24.93 5.68 -20.13
N ASN A 66 25.72 4.69 -20.50
CA ASN A 66 27.14 4.87 -20.70
C ASN A 66 27.60 4.05 -21.91
N PHE A 67 28.69 4.45 -22.53
CA PHE A 67 29.37 3.62 -23.52
C PHE A 67 30.48 2.81 -22.85
N THR A 68 30.50 1.50 -23.08
CA THR A 68 31.66 0.65 -22.75
C THR A 68 32.74 0.77 -23.83
N THR A 69 32.37 1.16 -25.04
CA THR A 69 33.28 1.48 -26.13
C THR A 69 32.67 2.61 -26.96
N LEU A 70 33.46 3.63 -27.29
CA LEU A 70 33.04 4.76 -28.13
C LEU A 70 34.22 5.20 -29.01
N ASN A 71 34.47 4.46 -30.09
CA ASN A 71 35.59 4.69 -30.99
C ASN A 71 35.17 5.61 -32.14
N ASN A 72 35.91 6.70 -32.32
CA ASN A 72 35.70 7.69 -33.39
C ASN A 72 34.29 8.32 -33.40
N PHE A 73 33.69 8.45 -32.22
CA PHE A 73 32.43 9.14 -31.98
C PHE A 73 32.60 10.16 -30.85
N GLU A 74 31.90 11.27 -30.95
CA GLU A 74 31.66 12.22 -29.86
C GLU A 74 30.17 12.19 -29.47
N SER A 75 29.88 12.45 -28.20
CA SER A 75 28.52 12.52 -27.66
C SER A 75 28.09 13.98 -27.50
N ASP A 76 26.84 14.30 -27.84
CA ASP A 76 26.25 15.62 -27.62
C ASP A 76 25.96 15.94 -26.15
N VAL A 77 26.01 14.92 -25.29
CA VAL A 77 25.86 15.02 -23.84
C VAL A 77 27.10 14.46 -23.10
N PRO A 78 27.44 14.99 -21.91
CA PRO A 78 28.45 14.41 -21.05
C PRO A 78 28.08 12.96 -20.65
N LEU A 79 29.09 12.10 -20.60
CA LEU A 79 28.95 10.68 -20.26
C LEU A 79 29.65 10.35 -18.93
N PRO A 80 29.10 9.45 -18.09
CA PRO A 80 27.83 8.74 -18.28
C PRO A 80 26.64 9.71 -18.21
N TYR A 81 25.62 9.46 -19.04
CA TYR A 81 24.46 10.32 -19.15
C TYR A 81 23.26 9.73 -18.40
N ARG A 82 22.47 10.64 -17.84
CA ARG A 82 21.27 10.32 -17.08
C ARG A 82 20.07 10.98 -17.74
N PHE A 83 19.00 10.21 -17.93
CA PHE A 83 17.76 10.72 -18.49
C PHE A 83 16.55 10.22 -17.69
N ILE A 84 15.65 11.14 -17.30
CA ILE A 84 14.38 10.79 -16.66
C ILE A 84 13.31 10.75 -17.74
N SER A 85 12.82 9.55 -18.04
CA SER A 85 11.70 9.35 -18.96
C SER A 85 10.39 9.36 -18.19
N LYS A 86 9.64 10.45 -18.30
CA LYS A 86 8.23 10.50 -17.93
C LYS A 86 7.40 9.89 -19.06
N GLY A 87 6.38 9.12 -18.69
CA GLY A 87 5.57 8.32 -19.59
C GLY A 87 5.06 9.05 -20.84
N GLY A 88 4.59 8.26 -21.79
CA GLY A 88 4.02 8.74 -23.05
C GLY A 88 4.39 7.80 -24.20
N SER A 89 3.48 7.67 -25.16
CA SER A 89 3.65 6.77 -26.30
C SER A 89 4.77 7.19 -27.25
N GLU A 90 5.14 8.48 -27.27
CA GLU A 90 6.13 9.01 -28.21
C GLU A 90 7.58 8.79 -27.73
N PRO A 91 8.45 8.22 -28.58
CA PRO A 91 9.88 8.16 -28.30
C PRO A 91 10.49 9.56 -28.11
N LYS A 92 11.21 9.76 -27.00
CA LYS A 92 11.94 11.00 -26.71
C LYS A 92 13.43 10.79 -26.96
N LYS A 93 14.02 11.62 -27.82
CA LYS A 93 15.47 11.64 -28.02
C LYS A 93 16.16 12.08 -26.74
N PHE A 94 17.21 11.38 -26.34
CA PHE A 94 17.97 11.73 -25.13
C PHE A 94 19.47 11.87 -25.35
N LEU A 95 20.02 11.34 -26.45
CA LEU A 95 21.45 11.38 -26.74
C LEU A 95 21.70 11.25 -28.24
N THR A 96 22.74 11.89 -28.75
CA THR A 96 23.23 11.75 -30.13
C THR A 96 24.74 11.52 -30.10
N ILE A 97 25.23 10.56 -30.87
CA ILE A 97 26.66 10.45 -31.18
C ILE A 97 26.94 10.82 -32.64
N SER A 98 28.00 11.60 -32.84
CA SER A 98 28.45 12.08 -34.15
C SER A 98 29.88 11.60 -34.42
N PRO A 99 30.24 11.27 -35.67
CA PRO A 99 31.60 10.85 -35.99
C PRO A 99 32.58 12.01 -35.82
N ILE A 100 33.73 11.74 -35.19
CA ILE A 100 34.80 12.74 -35.06
C ILE A 100 35.52 12.91 -36.41
N ASP A 101 35.85 11.79 -37.05
CA ASP A 101 36.46 11.73 -38.37
C ASP A 101 35.62 10.85 -39.30
N ALA A 102 35.14 11.43 -40.41
CA ALA A 102 34.27 10.73 -41.34
C ALA A 102 34.95 9.53 -42.03
N HIS A 103 36.29 9.50 -42.09
CA HIS A 103 37.05 8.51 -42.85
C HIS A 103 37.63 7.36 -42.01
N LYS A 104 37.55 7.45 -40.67
CA LYS A 104 38.00 6.39 -39.77
C LYS A 104 36.87 5.42 -39.43
N GLU A 105 37.23 4.17 -39.16
CA GLU A 105 36.30 3.16 -38.64
C GLU A 105 35.62 3.63 -37.36
N ARG A 106 34.40 3.15 -37.14
CA ARG A 106 33.52 3.61 -36.05
C ARG A 106 32.92 2.39 -35.36
N SER A 107 32.97 2.39 -34.04
CA SER A 107 32.33 1.35 -33.24
C SER A 107 31.90 1.90 -31.90
N TYR A 108 30.77 1.42 -31.40
CA TYR A 108 30.32 1.73 -30.06
C TYR A 108 29.65 0.51 -29.44
N ASN A 109 29.68 0.44 -28.11
CA ASN A 109 28.90 -0.49 -27.33
C ASN A 109 28.40 0.25 -26.08
N SER A 110 27.16 0.03 -25.69
CA SER A 110 26.49 0.75 -24.62
C SER A 110 26.11 -0.16 -23.46
N ASN A 111 26.22 0.35 -22.25
CA ASN A 111 25.61 -0.21 -21.06
C ASN A 111 24.45 0.68 -20.63
N ILE A 112 23.26 0.09 -20.52
CA ILE A 112 22.03 0.81 -20.19
C ILE A 112 21.38 0.16 -18.99
N TYR A 113 21.15 0.97 -17.96
CA TYR A 113 20.45 0.57 -16.76
C TYR A 113 19.19 1.42 -16.59
N VAL A 114 18.06 0.77 -16.32
CA VAL A 114 16.75 1.41 -16.19
C VAL A 114 16.18 1.08 -14.81
N ARG A 115 15.65 2.08 -14.13
CA ARG A 115 15.06 1.92 -12.81
C ARG A 115 13.79 2.76 -12.68
N ALA A 116 12.75 2.18 -12.08
CA ALA A 116 11.51 2.88 -11.77
C ALA A 116 11.76 4.05 -10.81
N GLY A 117 11.02 5.14 -10.98
CA GLY A 117 11.14 6.34 -10.16
C GLY A 117 12.21 7.34 -10.62
N ASP A 118 12.37 8.40 -9.84
CA ASP A 118 13.41 9.43 -9.98
C ASP A 118 13.94 9.89 -8.61
N ASP A 119 14.92 10.80 -8.60
CA ASP A 119 15.53 11.40 -7.40
C ASP A 119 14.82 12.70 -6.94
N GLY A 120 13.96 13.26 -7.80
CA GLY A 120 13.17 14.46 -7.54
C GLY A 120 11.87 14.15 -6.79
N SER A 121 11.71 12.91 -6.33
CA SER A 121 10.43 12.46 -5.79
C SER A 121 10.00 13.28 -4.58
N LYS A 122 8.82 13.88 -4.71
CA LYS A 122 8.19 14.66 -3.65
C LYS A 122 7.28 13.75 -2.81
N ALA A 123 7.82 12.62 -2.33
CA ALA A 123 7.04 11.66 -1.53
C ALA A 123 6.31 12.32 -0.35
N ARG A 124 6.88 13.40 0.22
CA ARG A 124 6.30 14.18 1.31
C ARG A 124 5.20 15.17 0.89
N SER A 125 4.99 15.41 -0.39
CA SER A 125 4.03 16.42 -0.87
C SER A 125 2.56 16.00 -0.72
N LEU A 126 2.29 14.69 -0.63
CA LEU A 126 0.94 14.14 -0.46
C LEU A 126 0.96 13.05 0.62
N PRO A 127 0.13 13.16 1.66
CA PRO A 127 0.00 12.12 2.69
C PRO A 127 -0.41 10.78 2.09
N TYR A 128 0.16 9.71 2.64
CA TYR A 128 -0.23 8.33 2.35
C TYR A 128 -1.39 7.91 3.22
N ARG A 129 -2.28 7.06 2.71
CA ARG A 129 -3.27 6.37 3.54
C ARG A 129 -2.61 5.21 4.29
N LEU A 130 -3.10 4.89 5.48
CA LEU A 130 -2.70 3.66 6.17
C LEU A 130 -3.04 2.42 5.32
N PRO A 131 -2.12 1.47 5.12
CA PRO A 131 -2.25 0.39 4.13
C PRO A 131 -3.10 -0.81 4.59
N PHE A 132 -4.09 -0.58 5.45
CA PHE A 132 -4.99 -1.60 6.03
C PHE A 132 -6.39 -1.01 6.22
N GLU A 133 -7.42 -1.84 6.41
CA GLU A 133 -8.81 -1.35 6.48
C GLU A 133 -9.18 -0.65 7.79
N SER A 134 -8.78 -1.22 8.93
CA SER A 134 -9.24 -0.77 10.25
C SER A 134 -8.13 -0.05 11.00
N SER A 135 -7.53 -0.74 11.98
CA SER A 135 -6.49 -0.23 12.84
C SER A 135 -5.37 -1.23 12.99
N SER A 136 -4.15 -0.75 13.14
CA SER A 136 -3.01 -1.61 13.42
C SER A 136 -2.03 -0.90 14.36
N ARG A 137 -1.38 -1.71 15.20
CA ARG A 137 -0.25 -1.27 16.02
C ARG A 137 1.00 -1.25 15.15
N VAL A 138 1.79 -0.18 15.23
CA VAL A 138 3.17 -0.19 14.73
C VAL A 138 3.99 -1.11 15.64
N GLY A 139 4.32 -2.30 15.16
CA GLY A 139 5.12 -3.29 15.89
C GLY A 139 6.60 -2.93 15.91
N GLN A 140 7.15 -2.50 14.77
CA GLN A 140 8.49 -1.96 14.65
C GLN A 140 8.43 -0.65 13.86
N GLY A 141 8.99 0.41 14.43
CA GLY A 141 8.97 1.76 13.86
C GLY A 141 10.21 2.10 13.03
N TYR A 142 10.33 3.39 12.71
CA TYR A 142 11.51 3.94 12.05
C TYR A 142 12.77 3.74 12.88
N ASN A 143 13.92 3.57 12.23
CA ASN A 143 15.21 3.30 12.88
C ASN A 143 15.18 2.08 13.83
N GLY A 144 14.28 1.13 13.58
CA GLY A 144 14.11 -0.08 14.38
C GLY A 144 15.37 -0.95 14.41
N LYS A 145 15.70 -1.50 15.57
CA LYS A 145 16.96 -2.22 15.83
C LYS A 145 17.04 -3.60 15.18
N PHE A 146 15.91 -4.18 14.77
CA PHE A 146 15.87 -5.54 14.23
C PHE A 146 16.16 -5.55 12.73
N THR A 147 15.35 -4.84 11.94
CA THR A 147 15.44 -4.84 10.47
C THR A 147 15.36 -3.45 9.82
N HIS A 148 14.91 -2.41 10.54
CA HIS A 148 14.66 -1.07 9.97
C HIS A 148 15.89 -0.17 10.04
N THR A 149 16.95 -0.57 9.34
CA THR A 149 18.21 0.15 9.23
C THR A 149 18.66 0.27 7.76
N GLY A 150 19.55 1.22 7.47
CA GLY A 150 20.10 1.40 6.13
C GLY A 150 19.03 1.76 5.10
N MET A 151 18.83 0.91 4.09
CA MET A 151 17.82 1.17 3.05
C MET A 151 16.37 1.07 3.55
N PHE A 152 16.15 0.52 4.75
CA PHE A 152 14.84 0.34 5.38
C PHE A 152 14.66 1.21 6.62
N THR A 153 15.48 2.25 6.80
CA THR A 153 15.42 3.15 7.96
C THR A 153 14.03 3.71 8.22
N TYR A 154 13.26 4.01 7.16
CA TYR A 154 11.92 4.57 7.25
C TYR A 154 10.80 3.53 7.02
N ALA A 155 11.10 2.24 7.22
CA ALA A 155 10.07 1.21 7.17
C ALA A 155 9.23 1.16 8.45
N LEU A 156 8.03 0.57 8.31
CA LEU A 156 7.06 0.35 9.37
C LEU A 156 6.51 -1.06 9.27
N ASP A 157 6.43 -1.73 10.42
CA ASP A 157 5.77 -3.03 10.54
C ASP A 157 4.43 -2.84 11.24
N PHE A 158 3.33 -3.06 10.51
CA PHE A 158 1.98 -3.00 11.05
C PHE A 158 1.55 -4.40 11.51
N THR A 159 1.26 -4.54 12.81
CA THR A 159 0.82 -5.81 13.40
C THR A 159 -0.56 -6.18 12.88
N LEU A 160 -0.62 -7.17 11.97
CA LEU A 160 -1.83 -7.63 11.31
C LEU A 160 -1.89 -9.14 11.35
N SER A 161 -3.05 -9.71 11.66
CA SER A 161 -3.28 -11.15 11.51
C SER A 161 -3.14 -11.54 10.05
N GLU A 162 -2.62 -12.74 9.76
CA GLU A 162 -2.57 -13.26 8.40
C GLU A 162 -3.98 -13.28 7.78
N GLY A 163 -4.08 -12.84 6.52
CA GLY A 163 -5.34 -12.71 5.80
C GLY A 163 -6.05 -11.37 5.97
N SER A 164 -5.49 -10.42 6.73
CA SER A 164 -6.05 -9.06 6.81
C SER A 164 -5.89 -8.36 5.45
N SER A 165 -6.89 -7.59 5.03
CA SER A 165 -6.81 -6.79 3.79
C SER A 165 -5.65 -5.80 3.84
N VAL A 166 -4.84 -5.81 2.77
CA VAL A 166 -3.80 -4.81 2.50
C VAL A 166 -4.31 -3.88 1.42
N LEU A 167 -4.25 -2.58 1.67
CA LEU A 167 -4.76 -1.54 0.79
C LEU A 167 -3.61 -0.76 0.15
N ALA A 168 -3.81 -0.30 -1.08
CA ALA A 168 -2.90 0.67 -1.71
C ALA A 168 -2.91 1.97 -0.90
N ALA A 169 -1.79 2.30 -0.28
CA ALA A 169 -1.61 3.53 0.50
C ALA A 169 -1.75 4.79 -0.36
N ARG A 170 -1.54 4.69 -1.68
CA ARG A 170 -1.71 5.79 -2.64
C ARG A 170 -1.91 5.23 -4.06
N GLU A 171 -2.59 5.98 -4.93
CA GLU A 171 -2.76 5.59 -6.35
C GLU A 171 -1.40 5.35 -7.02
N GLY A 172 -1.34 4.38 -7.93
CA GLY A 172 -0.13 4.17 -8.70
C GLY A 172 -0.17 2.94 -9.61
N LEU A 173 0.94 2.73 -10.32
CA LEU A 173 1.15 1.60 -11.21
C LEU A 173 1.80 0.44 -10.45
N VAL A 174 1.19 -0.74 -10.51
CA VAL A 174 1.80 -1.96 -9.96
C VAL A 174 3.00 -2.35 -10.84
N ILE A 175 4.22 -2.25 -10.29
CA ILE A 175 5.46 -2.47 -11.03
C ILE A 175 6.20 -3.77 -10.70
N ALA A 176 5.89 -4.41 -9.59
CA ALA A 176 6.44 -5.72 -9.28
C ALA A 176 5.53 -6.47 -8.32
N ILE A 177 5.49 -7.78 -8.47
CA ILE A 177 4.82 -8.69 -7.55
C ILE A 177 5.69 -9.92 -7.31
N GLN A 178 5.60 -10.47 -6.12
CA GLN A 178 6.09 -11.81 -5.80
C GLN A 178 5.04 -12.49 -4.91
N ASP A 179 4.52 -13.64 -5.33
CA ASP A 179 3.41 -14.30 -4.62
C ASP A 179 3.59 -15.84 -4.47
N LYS A 180 4.83 -16.33 -4.57
CA LYS A 180 5.12 -17.78 -4.67
C LYS A 180 5.54 -18.41 -3.35
N TYR A 181 5.98 -17.61 -2.38
CA TYR A 181 6.55 -18.12 -1.14
C TYR A 181 5.44 -18.52 -0.17
N GLN A 182 5.66 -19.62 0.55
CA GLN A 182 4.66 -20.24 1.41
C GLN A 182 4.91 -20.03 2.90
N SER A 183 6.13 -19.68 3.27
CA SER A 183 6.55 -19.63 4.67
C SER A 183 7.54 -18.50 4.93
N GLY A 184 7.70 -18.19 6.21
CA GLY A 184 8.68 -17.25 6.73
C GLY A 184 9.34 -17.73 8.01
N GLY A 185 10.31 -16.95 8.48
CA GLY A 185 11.05 -17.21 9.70
C GLY A 185 12.26 -16.29 9.83
N THR A 186 12.97 -16.37 10.96
CA THR A 186 14.07 -15.45 11.31
C THR A 186 15.47 -15.99 10.99
N THR A 187 15.56 -17.02 10.14
CA THR A 187 16.84 -17.56 9.67
C THR A 187 17.27 -16.92 8.35
N SER A 188 18.56 -16.98 8.03
CA SER A 188 19.10 -16.44 6.77
C SER A 188 18.46 -17.02 5.51
N PHE A 189 17.89 -18.22 5.60
CA PHE A 189 17.15 -18.89 4.53
C PHE A 189 15.97 -18.07 4.00
N TYR A 190 15.33 -17.26 4.86
CA TYR A 190 14.11 -16.54 4.52
C TYR A 190 14.33 -15.11 4.00
N LYS A 191 15.58 -14.62 3.98
CA LYS A 191 15.92 -13.22 3.65
C LYS A 191 15.50 -12.76 2.25
N ASP A 192 15.33 -13.68 1.31
CA ASP A 192 14.93 -13.39 -0.07
C ASP A 192 13.57 -14.01 -0.44
N LYS A 193 12.77 -14.39 0.58
CA LYS A 193 11.54 -15.19 0.41
C LYS A 193 10.25 -14.49 0.83
N ALA A 194 10.23 -13.17 0.81
CA ALA A 194 9.00 -12.41 1.07
C ALA A 194 8.14 -12.35 -0.20
N ASN A 195 6.84 -12.53 -0.04
CA ASN A 195 5.87 -12.09 -1.04
C ASN A 195 5.62 -10.59 -0.86
N PHE A 196 5.50 -9.88 -1.97
CA PHE A 196 5.37 -8.43 -1.95
C PHE A 196 4.64 -7.89 -3.18
N ILE A 197 4.20 -6.64 -3.07
CA ILE A 197 3.73 -5.79 -4.16
C ILE A 197 4.55 -4.49 -4.12
N GLN A 198 5.01 -4.01 -5.28
CA GLN A 198 5.59 -2.67 -5.43
C GLN A 198 4.68 -1.82 -6.33
N ILE A 199 4.39 -0.60 -5.89
CA ILE A 199 3.58 0.38 -6.60
C ILE A 199 4.43 1.62 -6.86
N LEU A 200 4.60 1.97 -8.14
CA LEU A 200 5.23 3.22 -8.57
C LEU A 200 4.18 4.32 -8.61
N HIS A 201 4.49 5.45 -7.98
CA HIS A 201 3.64 6.63 -8.00
C HIS A 201 4.13 7.65 -9.03
N LYS A 202 3.24 8.56 -9.42
CA LYS A 202 3.53 9.62 -10.41
C LYS A 202 4.59 10.62 -9.94
N ASP A 203 4.76 10.76 -8.62
CA ASP A 203 5.83 11.56 -8.04
C ASP A 203 7.19 10.84 -8.06
N GLY A 204 7.29 9.63 -8.61
CA GLY A 204 8.53 8.88 -8.74
C GLY A 204 8.94 8.07 -7.51
N SER A 205 8.18 8.11 -6.42
CA SER A 205 8.39 7.21 -5.28
C SER A 205 7.75 5.84 -5.49
N ILE A 206 8.26 4.83 -4.79
CA ILE A 206 7.80 3.44 -4.90
C ILE A 206 7.37 2.94 -3.51
N ALA A 207 6.12 2.57 -3.33
CA ALA A 207 5.66 1.91 -2.12
C ALA A 207 5.83 0.39 -2.24
N GLU A 208 6.41 -0.25 -1.22
CA GLU A 208 6.50 -1.70 -1.10
C GLU A 208 5.64 -2.20 0.07
N TYR A 209 4.90 -3.29 -0.19
CA TYR A 209 4.04 -3.99 0.76
C TYR A 209 4.54 -5.43 0.83
N ALA A 210 5.15 -5.84 1.92
CA ALA A 210 5.86 -7.12 2.03
C ALA A 210 5.29 -8.03 3.13
N HIS A 211 5.82 -9.26 3.17
CA HIS A 211 5.36 -10.37 4.00
C HIS A 211 3.91 -10.81 3.72
N LEU A 212 3.43 -10.60 2.50
CA LEU A 212 2.09 -11.02 2.08
C LEU A 212 1.94 -12.54 2.19
N LYS A 213 0.73 -13.04 2.40
CA LYS A 213 0.50 -14.50 2.44
C LYS A 213 0.73 -15.14 1.06
N HIS A 214 0.88 -16.45 1.04
CA HIS A 214 0.93 -17.20 -0.21
C HIS A 214 -0.38 -17.08 -0.99
N ASN A 215 -0.30 -16.85 -2.31
CA ASN A 215 -1.45 -16.55 -3.16
C ASN A 215 -2.29 -15.41 -2.59
N GLY A 216 -1.62 -14.42 -1.98
CA GLY A 216 -2.22 -13.30 -1.28
C GLY A 216 -2.31 -12.05 -2.12
N VAL A 217 -1.65 -11.98 -3.28
CA VAL A 217 -1.67 -10.82 -4.17
C VAL A 217 -2.97 -10.82 -4.99
N SER A 218 -3.67 -9.69 -5.02
CA SER A 218 -4.96 -9.52 -5.71
C SER A 218 -4.90 -8.62 -6.94
N VAL A 219 -3.69 -8.22 -7.35
CA VAL A 219 -3.43 -7.29 -8.45
C VAL A 219 -2.39 -7.85 -9.42
N GLN A 220 -2.29 -7.25 -10.61
CA GLN A 220 -1.35 -7.68 -11.65
C GLN A 220 -0.35 -6.58 -11.99
N VAL A 221 0.86 -6.97 -12.40
CA VAL A 221 1.85 -6.02 -12.94
C VAL A 221 1.26 -5.28 -14.14
N GLY A 222 1.34 -3.95 -14.13
CA GLY A 222 0.72 -3.07 -15.13
C GLY A 222 -0.66 -2.52 -14.75
N GLN A 223 -1.29 -3.03 -13.69
CA GLN A 223 -2.54 -2.49 -13.17
C GLN A 223 -2.31 -1.11 -12.53
N ILE A 224 -3.17 -0.13 -12.84
CA ILE A 224 -3.28 1.10 -12.05
C ILE A 224 -4.24 0.83 -10.91
N VAL A 225 -3.80 1.06 -9.68
CA VAL A 225 -4.62 0.93 -8.48
C VAL A 225 -4.96 2.31 -7.91
N GLN A 226 -6.13 2.43 -7.29
CA GLN A 226 -6.58 3.64 -6.61
C GLN A 226 -6.20 3.63 -5.12
N THR A 227 -6.08 4.81 -4.50
CA THR A 227 -5.86 4.92 -3.05
C THR A 227 -6.97 4.19 -2.29
N GLY A 228 -6.61 3.29 -1.38
CA GLY A 228 -7.55 2.48 -0.60
C GLY A 228 -8.08 1.23 -1.31
N GLU A 229 -7.70 0.99 -2.57
CA GLU A 229 -8.02 -0.25 -3.28
C GLU A 229 -7.33 -1.44 -2.59
N ARG A 230 -8.04 -2.55 -2.41
CA ARG A 230 -7.44 -3.76 -1.84
C ARG A 230 -6.50 -4.41 -2.86
N ILE A 231 -5.23 -4.52 -2.49
CA ILE A 231 -4.19 -5.06 -3.37
C ILE A 231 -3.73 -6.46 -2.98
N GLY A 232 -4.05 -6.91 -1.77
CA GLY A 232 -3.74 -8.25 -1.32
C GLY A 232 -4.09 -8.49 0.14
N PHE A 233 -3.43 -9.48 0.73
CA PHE A 233 -3.64 -9.91 2.10
C PHE A 233 -2.32 -10.06 2.87
N SER A 234 -2.30 -9.59 4.11
CA SER A 234 -1.14 -9.70 5.00
C SER A 234 -0.83 -11.18 5.26
N GLY A 235 0.42 -11.46 5.60
CA GLY A 235 0.85 -12.82 5.91
C GLY A 235 2.06 -12.85 6.80
N ASN A 236 2.90 -13.86 6.58
CA ASN A 236 4.10 -14.11 7.36
C ASN A 236 5.19 -14.78 6.50
N THR A 237 5.29 -14.40 5.22
CA THR A 237 6.29 -14.98 4.30
C THR A 237 7.63 -14.26 4.39
N GLY A 238 8.74 -14.94 4.13
CA GLY A 238 10.06 -14.30 4.15
C GLY A 238 10.63 -14.07 5.54
N PHE A 239 11.57 -13.13 5.68
CA PHE A 239 12.28 -12.89 6.94
C PHE A 239 11.41 -12.16 7.94
N SER A 240 10.51 -12.91 8.59
CA SER A 240 9.48 -12.41 9.49
C SER A 240 9.42 -13.30 10.74
N SER A 241 9.24 -12.68 11.91
CA SER A 241 9.13 -13.37 13.20
C SER A 241 7.68 -13.73 13.56
N ALA A 242 6.71 -12.96 13.07
CA ALA A 242 5.29 -13.14 13.32
C ALA A 242 4.46 -12.42 12.22
N PRO A 243 3.18 -12.77 12.01
CA PRO A 243 2.35 -12.11 11.00
C PRO A 243 2.29 -10.59 11.18
N HIS A 244 2.60 -9.87 10.10
CA HIS A 244 2.54 -8.41 10.02
C HIS A 244 2.57 -7.96 8.55
N LEU A 245 2.33 -6.68 8.32
CA LEU A 245 2.61 -6.02 7.04
C LEU A 245 3.84 -5.13 7.21
N HIS A 246 4.90 -5.42 6.46
CA HIS A 246 6.03 -4.51 6.31
C HIS A 246 5.72 -3.52 5.18
N PHE A 247 5.87 -2.23 5.47
CA PHE A 247 5.58 -1.15 4.54
C PHE A 247 6.70 -0.12 4.56
N HIS A 248 7.14 0.29 3.37
CA HIS A 248 8.05 1.40 3.22
C HIS A 248 7.88 2.07 1.85
N VAL A 249 8.36 3.31 1.74
CA VAL A 249 8.39 4.05 0.48
C VAL A 249 9.84 4.34 0.13
N LEU A 250 10.21 4.01 -1.10
CA LEU A 250 11.55 4.16 -1.65
C LEU A 250 11.59 5.35 -2.62
N ARG A 251 12.77 5.98 -2.71
CA ARG A 251 13.17 6.81 -3.84
C ARG A 251 14.55 6.40 -4.35
N GLN A 252 14.91 6.86 -5.55
CA GLN A 252 16.29 6.76 -6.01
C GLN A 252 17.17 7.74 -5.24
N LYS A 253 18.33 7.27 -4.77
CA LYS A 253 19.36 8.14 -4.19
C LYS A 253 20.02 8.98 -5.27
N GLU A 254 20.75 10.01 -4.88
CA GLU A 254 21.63 10.78 -5.78
C GLU A 254 22.78 9.92 -6.37
N ASP A 255 23.18 8.84 -5.69
CA ASP A 255 24.10 7.85 -6.28
C ASP A 255 23.45 7.03 -7.39
N LEU A 256 22.10 7.07 -7.43
CA LEU A 256 21.27 6.69 -8.56
C LEU A 256 21.34 5.20 -8.94
N GLN A 257 22.20 4.44 -8.26
CA GLN A 257 22.34 2.99 -8.32
C GLN A 257 21.57 2.30 -7.20
N THR A 258 21.27 3.01 -6.11
CA THR A 258 20.60 2.46 -4.95
C THR A 258 19.28 3.17 -4.65
N LEU A 259 18.42 2.47 -3.90
CA LEU A 259 17.20 3.03 -3.35
C LEU A 259 17.43 3.33 -1.87
N GLU A 260 16.75 4.35 -1.38
CA GLU A 260 16.62 4.59 0.05
C GLU A 260 15.14 4.71 0.42
N SER A 261 14.78 4.16 1.58
CA SER A 261 13.51 4.51 2.21
C SER A 261 13.48 5.99 2.54
N VAL A 262 12.32 6.61 2.44
CA VAL A 262 12.11 8.03 2.78
C VAL A 262 11.03 8.21 3.83
N PRO A 263 11.12 9.27 4.66
CA PRO A 263 10.02 9.63 5.55
C PRO A 263 8.82 10.08 4.72
N ILE A 264 7.64 9.70 5.16
CA ILE A 264 6.35 10.02 4.56
C ILE A 264 5.37 10.41 5.66
N SER A 265 4.39 11.23 5.32
CA SER A 265 3.26 11.52 6.20
C SER A 265 2.11 10.55 5.94
N PHE A 266 1.31 10.28 6.97
CA PHE A 266 0.11 9.45 6.90
C PHE A 266 -1.14 10.24 7.23
N GLU A 267 -2.21 10.02 6.47
CA GLU A 267 -3.56 10.42 6.84
C GLU A 267 -4.13 9.41 7.85
N THR A 268 -4.47 9.88 9.05
CA THR A 268 -4.97 9.07 10.17
C THR A 268 -6.26 9.67 10.75
N ASP A 269 -6.91 8.95 11.67
CA ASP A 269 -8.04 9.47 12.45
C ASP A 269 -7.68 10.71 13.30
N GLU A 270 -6.40 10.92 13.60
CA GLU A 270 -5.89 12.07 14.35
C GLU A 270 -5.41 13.22 13.42
N GLY A 271 -5.65 13.10 12.11
CA GLY A 271 -5.20 14.02 11.09
C GLY A 271 -3.94 13.52 10.37
N VAL A 272 -3.25 14.42 9.68
CA VAL A 272 -2.01 14.11 8.96
C VAL A 272 -0.85 14.09 9.94
N LEU A 273 -0.17 12.95 10.06
CA LEU A 273 0.99 12.77 10.92
C LEU A 273 2.24 12.59 10.06
N ASP A 274 3.29 13.37 10.34
CA ASP A 274 4.60 13.25 9.68
C ASP A 274 5.38 12.00 10.14
N GLU A 275 5.00 11.42 11.28
CA GLU A 275 5.69 10.28 11.87
C GLU A 275 4.71 9.41 12.67
N LEU A 276 4.71 8.11 12.42
CA LEU A 276 4.07 7.10 13.26
C LEU A 276 5.06 6.52 14.29
N LYS A 277 4.59 6.28 15.51
CA LYS A 277 5.42 5.82 16.64
C LYS A 277 5.25 4.32 16.89
N GLU A 278 6.38 3.65 17.15
CA GLU A 278 6.38 2.26 17.60
C GLU A 278 5.53 2.08 18.86
N GLY A 279 4.79 0.97 18.91
CA GLY A 279 3.89 0.63 20.02
C GLY A 279 2.53 1.33 19.97
N VAL A 280 2.32 2.34 19.12
CA VAL A 280 1.05 3.06 19.01
C VAL A 280 0.13 2.40 17.98
N VAL A 281 -1.18 2.43 18.24
CA VAL A 281 -2.22 1.96 17.32
C VAL A 281 -2.72 3.16 16.51
N TYR A 282 -2.85 2.99 15.20
CA TYR A 282 -3.39 4.02 14.30
C TYR A 282 -4.61 3.49 13.56
N TRP A 283 -5.57 4.37 13.30
CA TRP A 283 -6.78 4.08 12.54
C TRP A 283 -6.79 4.89 11.25
N ASN A 284 -7.35 4.31 10.19
CA ASN A 284 -7.70 5.12 9.02
C ASN A 284 -8.69 6.21 9.43
N PRO A 285 -8.65 7.39 8.77
CA PRO A 285 -9.68 8.40 8.94
C PRO A 285 -11.06 7.77 8.77
N SER A 286 -11.93 7.95 9.77
CA SER A 286 -13.36 7.78 9.54
C SER A 286 -13.79 8.91 8.60
N ASN A 287 -14.60 8.62 7.58
CA ASN A 287 -15.54 9.64 7.13
C ASN A 287 -16.43 9.90 8.35
N ALA A 288 -16.05 10.84 9.19
CA ALA A 288 -16.76 11.14 10.41
C ALA A 288 -18.19 11.47 9.98
N LEU A 289 -19.10 10.57 10.34
CA LEU A 289 -20.50 10.89 10.34
C LEU A 289 -20.65 12.10 11.28
N PRO A 290 -21.33 13.16 10.84
CA PRO A 290 -21.35 14.42 11.58
C PRO A 290 -21.75 14.18 13.04
N ALA A 291 -21.13 14.92 13.96
CA ALA A 291 -21.49 14.93 15.37
C ALA A 291 -23.02 14.99 15.50
N GLY A 292 -23.58 14.08 16.29
CA GLY A 292 -25.04 13.95 16.44
C GLY A 292 -25.76 13.10 15.37
N LYS A 293 -25.07 12.26 14.58
CA LYS A 293 -25.80 11.26 13.78
C LYS A 293 -26.49 10.26 14.72
N ILE A 294 -27.80 10.38 14.82
CA ILE A 294 -28.69 9.44 15.51
C ILE A 294 -28.49 8.07 14.84
N PHE A 295 -28.07 7.07 15.62
CA PHE A 295 -28.09 5.69 15.17
C PHE A 295 -29.56 5.24 15.10
N PHE A 296 -30.02 4.87 13.91
CA PHE A 296 -31.36 4.33 13.67
C PHE A 296 -31.37 2.80 13.77
N GLU A 297 -32.56 2.28 14.11
CA GLU A 297 -32.94 0.95 14.60
C GLU A 297 -32.44 -0.31 13.84
N GLU A 298 -31.65 -0.17 12.77
CA GLU A 298 -31.42 -1.23 11.79
C GLU A 298 -30.20 -2.14 12.06
N ASP A 299 -29.36 -1.81 13.04
CA ASP A 299 -28.21 -2.64 13.47
C ASP A 299 -28.47 -3.49 14.72
N LEU A 300 -29.68 -3.40 15.30
CA LEU A 300 -30.04 -4.12 16.51
C LEU A 300 -30.62 -5.51 16.18
N LYS A 301 -29.75 -6.52 16.10
CA LYS A 301 -30.18 -7.93 16.16
C LYS A 301 -30.21 -8.40 17.61
N ILE A 302 -31.41 -8.66 18.11
CA ILE A 302 -31.65 -9.33 19.40
C ILE A 302 -31.55 -10.83 19.12
N CYS A 303 -30.58 -11.52 19.72
CA CYS A 303 -30.36 -12.95 19.47
C CYS A 303 -30.31 -13.72 20.79
N SER A 304 -30.96 -14.89 20.81
CA SER A 304 -31.31 -15.61 22.04
C SER A 304 -30.20 -16.51 22.58
N GLU A 305 -29.12 -16.81 21.83
CA GLU A 305 -28.03 -17.65 22.34
C GLU A 305 -26.61 -17.25 21.85
N PHE A 306 -25.65 -17.24 22.79
CA PHE A 306 -24.22 -17.03 22.54
C PHE A 306 -23.44 -18.33 22.78
N ILE A 307 -23.34 -19.19 21.76
CA ILE A 307 -22.55 -20.44 21.80
C ILE A 307 -21.33 -20.31 20.89
N GLN A 308 -20.13 -20.60 21.41
CA GLN A 308 -18.86 -20.63 20.66
C GLN A 308 -18.55 -19.36 19.81
N LYS A 309 -18.80 -18.16 20.35
CA LYS A 309 -18.52 -16.87 19.66
C LYS A 309 -19.28 -16.68 18.33
N LYS A 310 -20.36 -17.44 18.08
CA LYS A 310 -21.29 -17.23 16.96
C LYS A 310 -22.68 -16.92 17.50
N LEU A 311 -23.31 -15.90 16.93
CA LEU A 311 -24.71 -15.55 17.18
C LEU A 311 -25.59 -16.51 16.36
N PHE A 312 -26.46 -17.28 17.02
CA PHE A 312 -27.50 -18.07 16.37
C PHE A 312 -28.88 -17.52 16.77
N GLU A 313 -29.83 -17.61 15.84
CA GLU A 313 -31.27 -17.33 16.01
C GLU A 313 -31.60 -15.95 16.62
N CYS A 314 -31.78 -14.95 15.74
CA CYS A 314 -32.24 -13.62 16.15
C CYS A 314 -33.77 -13.56 16.07
N GLU A 315 -34.45 -13.82 17.18
CA GLU A 315 -35.92 -13.79 17.26
C GLU A 315 -36.46 -12.35 17.34
N GLU A 316 -37.62 -12.10 16.71
CA GLU A 316 -38.28 -10.78 16.72
C GLU A 316 -38.94 -10.42 18.08
N LYS A 317 -38.94 -11.33 19.07
CA LYS A 317 -39.67 -11.17 20.34
C LYS A 317 -38.72 -11.20 21.55
N PHE A 318 -38.30 -10.02 21.97
CA PHE A 318 -37.50 -9.80 23.19
C PHE A 318 -38.32 -9.94 24.48
N ASN A 319 -37.83 -10.68 25.48
CA ASN A 319 -38.46 -10.75 26.80
C ASN A 319 -37.54 -10.18 27.92
N PRO A 320 -37.86 -9.00 28.50
CA PRO A 320 -37.04 -8.38 29.54
C PRO A 320 -36.95 -9.22 30.83
N GLN A 321 -37.85 -10.18 31.05
CA GLN A 321 -37.80 -11.05 32.23
C GLN A 321 -36.63 -12.04 32.22
N LYS A 322 -36.00 -12.28 31.07
CA LYS A 322 -34.78 -13.11 30.95
C LYS A 322 -33.49 -12.38 31.37
N ARG A 323 -33.59 -11.15 31.91
CA ARG A 323 -32.43 -10.34 32.38
C ARG A 323 -31.26 -10.28 31.39
N PRO A 324 -31.49 -9.85 30.14
CA PRO A 324 -30.44 -9.81 29.15
C PRO A 324 -29.35 -8.78 29.49
N ILE A 325 -28.20 -8.86 28.86
CA ILE A 325 -27.11 -7.89 29.04
C ILE A 325 -26.96 -7.04 27.78
N LEU A 326 -26.68 -5.74 27.97
CA LEU A 326 -26.37 -4.86 26.85
C LEU A 326 -24.88 -4.92 26.58
N ALA A 327 -24.49 -5.23 25.36
CA ALA A 327 -23.10 -5.23 24.91
C ALA A 327 -22.91 -4.19 23.80
N LEU A 328 -21.77 -3.52 23.82
CA LEU A 328 -21.45 -2.45 22.87
C LEU A 328 -20.01 -2.59 22.42
N GLU A 329 -19.78 -2.51 21.12
CA GLU A 329 -18.46 -2.52 20.49
C GLU A 329 -18.13 -1.14 19.93
N VAL A 330 -17.03 -0.54 20.40
CA VAL A 330 -16.52 0.75 19.91
C VAL A 330 -15.38 0.55 18.93
N ARG A 331 -15.24 1.49 17.99
CA ARG A 331 -14.16 1.46 17.01
C ARG A 331 -12.77 1.71 17.61
N LYS A 332 -12.66 2.72 18.47
CA LYS A 332 -11.43 3.08 19.17
C LYS A 332 -11.59 2.72 20.65
N PRO A 333 -10.86 1.72 21.19
CA PRO A 333 -10.86 1.45 22.63
C PRO A 333 -10.45 2.70 23.39
N GLY A 334 -11.09 2.96 24.52
CA GLY A 334 -10.89 4.18 25.27
C GLY A 334 -11.83 4.26 26.46
N LYS A 335 -11.48 5.12 27.41
CA LYS A 335 -12.34 5.39 28.55
C LYS A 335 -13.41 6.39 28.12
N TYR A 336 -14.62 5.91 27.92
CA TYR A 336 -15.77 6.76 27.54
C TYR A 336 -16.84 6.70 28.62
N ASN A 337 -17.36 7.86 29.00
CA ASN A 337 -18.55 7.96 29.85
C ASN A 337 -19.77 8.07 28.94
N LEU A 338 -20.41 6.93 28.66
CA LEU A 338 -21.55 6.84 27.78
C LEU A 338 -22.86 7.15 28.51
N LYS A 339 -23.76 7.80 27.78
CA LYS A 339 -25.18 7.95 28.09
C LYS A 339 -25.93 7.11 27.07
N VAL A 340 -26.56 6.04 27.55
CA VAL A 340 -27.34 5.14 26.73
C VAL A 340 -28.80 5.26 27.12
N GLU A 341 -29.67 5.46 26.14
CA GLU A 341 -31.11 5.54 26.31
C GLU A 341 -31.76 4.28 25.73
N VAL A 342 -32.55 3.58 26.54
CA VAL A 342 -33.30 2.39 26.16
C VAL A 342 -34.78 2.74 26.20
N CYS A 343 -35.51 2.51 25.11
CA CYS A 343 -36.94 2.74 25.01
C CYS A 343 -37.68 1.44 24.76
N ASN A 344 -38.81 1.26 25.43
CA ASN A 344 -39.73 0.14 25.19
C ASN A 344 -40.61 0.40 23.94
N PRO A 345 -41.45 -0.57 23.51
CA PRO A 345 -42.34 -0.41 22.36
C PRO A 345 -43.33 0.77 22.47
N ASP A 346 -43.70 1.16 23.69
CA ASP A 346 -44.59 2.29 23.97
C ASP A 346 -43.83 3.64 24.06
N SER A 347 -42.56 3.67 23.66
CA SER A 347 -41.70 4.87 23.68
C SER A 347 -41.39 5.44 25.07
N ILE A 348 -41.54 4.64 26.13
CA ILE A 348 -41.03 4.98 27.46
C ILE A 348 -39.53 4.71 27.46
N CYS A 349 -38.74 5.76 27.69
CA CYS A 349 -37.28 5.70 27.65
C CYS A 349 -36.63 5.81 29.04
N LYS A 350 -35.53 5.09 29.26
CA LYS A 350 -34.68 5.17 30.45
C LYS A 350 -33.23 5.37 30.05
N ARG A 351 -32.52 6.21 30.80
CA ARG A 351 -31.11 6.50 30.58
C ARG A 351 -30.23 5.69 31.53
N ILE A 352 -29.07 5.32 31.00
CA ILE A 352 -28.04 4.53 31.65
C ILE A 352 -26.75 5.30 31.47
N ASP A 353 -26.07 5.59 32.57
CA ASP A 353 -24.68 6.00 32.52
C ASP A 353 -23.80 4.74 32.50
N TRP A 354 -22.93 4.64 31.50
CA TRP A 354 -22.08 3.47 31.28
C TRP A 354 -20.66 3.89 30.97
N THR A 355 -19.72 3.52 31.84
CA THR A 355 -18.29 3.72 31.57
C THR A 355 -17.69 2.55 30.81
N LEU A 356 -17.21 2.81 29.59
CA LEU A 356 -16.35 1.89 28.85
C LEU A 356 -14.94 1.92 29.42
N GLN A 357 -14.35 0.74 29.60
CA GLN A 357 -12.97 0.60 30.08
C GLN A 357 -11.99 0.72 28.89
N PRO A 358 -10.81 1.33 29.11
CA PRO A 358 -9.91 1.75 28.04
C PRO A 358 -9.32 0.60 27.19
N GLU A 359 -9.15 -0.58 27.76
CA GLU A 359 -8.58 -1.73 27.04
C GLU A 359 -9.57 -2.49 26.15
N TRP A 360 -10.87 -2.23 26.27
CA TRP A 360 -11.88 -3.16 25.74
C TRP A 360 -12.56 -2.58 24.50
N LYS A 361 -12.40 -3.28 23.37
CA LYS A 361 -13.14 -2.98 22.13
C LYS A 361 -14.64 -3.24 22.29
N SER A 362 -15.01 -4.22 23.12
CA SER A 362 -16.39 -4.54 23.46
C SER A 362 -16.57 -4.50 24.98
N SER A 363 -17.60 -3.84 25.45
CA SER A 363 -17.98 -3.82 26.85
C SER A 363 -19.38 -4.38 27.02
N VAL A 364 -19.68 -4.86 28.22
CA VAL A 364 -21.00 -5.30 28.64
C VAL A 364 -21.45 -4.46 29.83
N SER A 365 -22.66 -3.95 29.78
CA SER A 365 -23.33 -3.32 30.91
C SER A 365 -24.54 -4.14 31.34
N TYR A 366 -24.67 -4.30 32.65
CA TYR A 366 -25.86 -4.86 33.26
C TYR A 366 -26.91 -3.77 33.36
N PHE A 367 -28.05 -3.99 32.72
CA PHE A 367 -29.16 -3.06 32.75
C PHE A 367 -30.28 -3.57 33.66
N ASP A 368 -30.88 -2.66 34.43
CA ASP A 368 -32.02 -3.00 35.28
C ASP A 368 -33.31 -3.04 34.45
N TRP A 369 -33.65 -4.23 33.98
CA TRP A 369 -34.85 -4.48 33.19
C TRP A 369 -36.15 -4.39 33.99
N SER A 370 -36.08 -4.34 35.33
CA SER A 370 -37.29 -4.15 36.15
C SER A 370 -37.97 -2.80 35.89
N LEU A 371 -37.24 -1.85 35.32
CA LEU A 371 -37.75 -0.56 34.87
C LEU A 371 -38.72 -0.63 33.68
N PHE A 372 -38.81 -1.79 33.00
CA PHE A 372 -39.71 -2.06 31.87
C PHE A 372 -40.54 -3.33 32.10
N PRO A 373 -41.49 -3.33 33.05
CA PRO A 373 -42.22 -4.53 33.41
C PRO A 373 -43.14 -5.03 32.28
N GLY A 374 -42.88 -6.24 31.78
CA GLY A 374 -43.90 -7.09 31.17
C GLY A 374 -44.27 -6.84 29.70
N GLN A 375 -43.47 -6.10 28.93
CA GLN A 375 -43.79 -5.85 27.51
C GLN A 375 -42.80 -6.53 26.56
N PRO A 376 -43.21 -7.60 25.88
CA PRO A 376 -42.46 -8.13 24.74
C PRO A 376 -42.63 -7.21 23.53
N GLY A 377 -41.56 -7.02 22.75
CA GLY A 377 -41.61 -6.20 21.54
C GLY A 377 -40.26 -5.63 21.15
N LYS A 378 -40.27 -4.67 20.21
CA LYS A 378 -39.05 -4.00 19.73
C LYS A 378 -38.62 -2.92 20.71
N TYR A 379 -37.45 -3.08 21.31
CA TYR A 379 -36.82 -2.06 22.15
C TYR A 379 -35.82 -1.27 21.30
N LYS A 380 -35.77 0.04 21.54
CA LYS A 380 -34.80 0.94 20.89
C LYS A 380 -33.68 1.25 21.87
N ILE A 381 -32.44 1.16 21.42
CA ILE A 381 -31.26 1.51 22.23
C ILE A 381 -30.46 2.56 21.47
N GLN A 382 -30.21 3.68 22.14
CA GLN A 382 -29.50 4.82 21.58
C GLN A 382 -28.34 5.20 22.47
N VAL A 383 -27.15 5.35 21.90
CA VAL A 383 -26.03 5.98 22.61
C VAL A 383 -25.96 7.44 22.21
N ILE A 384 -25.93 8.32 23.20
CA ILE A 384 -26.08 9.77 23.03
C ILE A 384 -24.70 10.45 22.85
N ASN A 385 -23.60 9.73 23.03
CA ASN A 385 -22.24 10.25 22.90
C ASN A 385 -21.74 10.27 21.46
N ASP A 386 -20.85 11.21 21.16
CA ASP A 386 -20.08 11.28 19.91
C ASP A 386 -18.96 10.22 19.90
N ILE A 387 -19.34 8.95 19.89
CA ILE A 387 -18.43 7.81 19.73
C ILE A 387 -18.87 6.94 18.55
N GLU A 388 -17.89 6.45 17.79
CA GLU A 388 -18.18 5.53 16.69
C GLU A 388 -18.42 4.12 17.23
N ILE A 389 -19.69 3.74 17.29
CA ILE A 389 -20.15 2.42 17.70
C ILE A 389 -20.17 1.52 16.47
N ILE A 390 -19.42 0.42 16.54
CA ILE A 390 -19.39 -0.57 15.47
C ILE A 390 -20.66 -1.42 15.56
N LYS A 391 -21.00 -1.92 16.76
CA LYS A 391 -22.14 -2.82 16.97
C LYS A 391 -22.71 -2.71 18.39
N THR A 392 -23.99 -2.98 18.53
CA THR A 392 -24.68 -3.14 19.82
C THR A 392 -25.45 -4.45 19.85
N TRP A 393 -25.33 -5.18 20.94
CA TRP A 393 -25.95 -6.49 21.12
C TRP A 393 -26.76 -6.50 22.42
N VAL A 394 -27.87 -7.23 22.41
CA VAL A 394 -28.54 -7.62 23.64
C VAL A 394 -28.43 -9.12 23.74
N VAL A 395 -27.71 -9.61 24.75
CA VAL A 395 -27.41 -11.04 24.91
C VAL A 395 -28.32 -11.58 26.00
N GLU A 396 -29.22 -12.50 25.65
CA GLU A 396 -29.97 -13.29 26.64
C GLU A 396 -28.99 -14.21 27.40
N ARG A 397 -29.20 -14.37 28.71
CA ARG A 397 -28.32 -15.17 29.56
C ARG A 397 -29.10 -16.21 30.33
#